data_AF-A0A7Y0S608-F1
#
_entry.id   AF-A0A7Y0S608-F1
#
_cell.length_a   1.000
_cell.length_b   1.000
_cell.length_c   1.000
_cell.angle_alpha   90.00
_cell.angle_beta   90.00
_cell.angle_gamma   90.00
#
_symmetry.space_group_name_H-M   'P 1'
#
loop_
_entity.id
_entity.type
_entity.pdbx_description
1 polymer ?
#
loop_
_entity_poly.entity_id
_entity_poly.type
_entity_poly.pdbx_seq_one_letter_code
_entity_poly.pdbx_strand_id
1 'polypeptide(L)'
;TECKKASPSKGLIRDHFDLDYIASVYNNHADAISVLTDEKYFQGNFDFLPQVRGQVKQPVLCKDFMVDTYQVYLARHYSADAVLLMLSVLNDEEYKALEEAAHSLNMGILTEVSNEEELHRAVKLGARVIGINNRNLRDL
;
A
#
# COMPACT_ATOMS: atom_id res chain seq x y z
N THR A 1 -11.01 -1.98 -0.14
CA THR A 1 -11.28 -1.00 0.96
C THR A 1 -9.97 -0.66 1.68
N GLU A 2 -9.94 0.30 2.60
CA GLU A 2 -8.68 0.77 3.23
C GLU A 2 -8.85 0.98 4.75
N CYS A 3 -7.99 0.34 5.54
CA CYS A 3 -7.90 0.50 6.99
C CYS A 3 -6.98 1.70 7.31
N LYS A 4 -7.56 2.86 7.63
CA LYS A 4 -6.82 4.12 7.86
C LYS A 4 -7.31 4.88 9.08
N LYS A 5 -6.40 5.20 10.00
CA LYS A 5 -6.68 5.93 11.24
C LYS A 5 -6.58 7.44 11.07
N ALA A 6 -5.50 7.91 10.45
CA ALA A 6 -5.24 9.33 10.20
C ALA A 6 -4.72 9.56 8.78
N SER A 7 -4.57 10.82 8.37
CA SER A 7 -3.82 11.20 7.17
C SER A 7 -3.31 12.64 7.28
N PRO A 8 -2.24 13.03 6.55
CA PRO A 8 -1.73 14.41 6.58
C PRO A 8 -2.79 15.47 6.26
N SER A 9 -3.62 15.21 5.25
CA SER A 9 -4.64 16.16 4.78
C SER A 9 -5.84 16.34 5.70
N LYS A 10 -6.14 15.35 6.54
CA LYS A 10 -7.38 15.34 7.36
C LYS A 10 -7.11 15.20 8.86
N GLY A 11 -5.85 15.05 9.27
CA GLY A 11 -5.51 14.68 10.64
C GLY A 11 -6.12 13.33 11.02
N LEU A 12 -6.58 13.21 12.27
CA LEU A 12 -7.26 12.03 12.79
C LEU A 12 -8.63 11.86 12.10
N ILE A 13 -8.82 10.71 11.43
CA ILE A 13 -10.07 10.37 10.74
C ILE A 13 -10.97 9.54 11.64
N ARG A 14 -10.37 8.63 12.41
CA ARG A 14 -11.09 7.71 13.28
C ARG A 14 -10.37 7.59 14.62
N ASP A 15 -10.95 8.20 15.64
CA ASP A 15 -10.42 8.18 17.00
C ASP A 15 -10.42 6.75 17.58
N HIS A 16 -11.58 6.08 17.57
CA HIS A 16 -11.70 4.68 17.93
C HIS A 16 -11.39 3.75 16.74
N PHE A 17 -10.12 3.41 16.59
CA PHE A 17 -9.60 2.56 15.51
C PHE A 17 -9.62 1.06 15.88
N ASP A 18 -10.82 0.50 16.00
CA ASP A 18 -11.02 -0.95 16.16
C ASP A 18 -10.80 -1.65 14.81
N LEU A 19 -9.60 -2.19 14.65
CA LEU A 19 -9.17 -2.84 13.42
C LEU A 19 -9.87 -4.19 13.20
N ASP A 20 -10.21 -4.92 14.27
CA ASP A 20 -10.91 -6.20 14.18
C ASP A 20 -12.33 -5.99 13.64
N TYR A 21 -13.04 -4.99 14.18
CA TYR A 21 -14.34 -4.60 13.65
C TYR A 21 -14.24 -4.20 12.17
N ILE A 22 -13.29 -3.33 11.82
CA ILE A 22 -13.10 -2.87 10.42
C ILE A 22 -12.83 -4.05 9.48
N ALA A 23 -11.91 -4.93 9.85
CA ALA A 23 -11.56 -6.11 9.05
C ALA A 23 -12.75 -7.05 8.87
N SER A 24 -13.51 -7.30 9.94
CA SER A 24 -14.69 -8.17 9.89
C SER A 24 -15.76 -7.65 8.91
N VAL A 25 -15.96 -6.33 8.85
CA VAL A 25 -16.89 -5.69 7.91
C VAL A 25 -16.36 -5.79 6.49
N TYR A 26 -15.09 -5.43 6.27
CA TYR A 26 -14.49 -5.42 4.93
C TYR A 26 -14.38 -6.82 4.32
N ASN A 27 -14.21 -7.87 5.12
CA ASN A 27 -14.15 -9.25 4.66
C ASN A 27 -15.38 -9.68 3.83
N ASN A 28 -16.54 -9.05 4.04
CA ASN A 28 -17.77 -9.38 3.32
C ASN A 28 -17.98 -8.59 2.03
N HIS A 29 -17.14 -7.58 1.76
CA HIS A 29 -17.42 -6.58 0.72
C HIS A 29 -16.23 -6.22 -0.16
N ALA A 30 -15.00 -6.50 0.28
CA ALA A 30 -13.80 -6.12 -0.44
C ALA A 30 -13.28 -7.28 -1.31
N ASP A 31 -12.71 -6.94 -2.47
CA ASP A 31 -11.86 -7.85 -3.25
C ASP A 31 -10.40 -7.84 -2.75
N ALA A 32 -9.96 -6.69 -2.23
CA ALA A 32 -8.67 -6.50 -1.58
C ALA A 32 -8.78 -5.45 -0.46
N ILE A 33 -7.97 -5.62 0.57
CA ILE A 33 -7.95 -4.73 1.74
C ILE A 33 -6.57 -4.09 1.84
N SER A 34 -6.54 -2.77 1.82
CA SER A 34 -5.34 -1.99 2.05
C SER A 34 -5.19 -1.64 3.52
N VAL A 35 -3.98 -1.77 4.06
CA VAL A 35 -3.65 -1.43 5.45
C VAL A 35 -2.51 -0.43 5.44
N LEU A 36 -2.71 0.72 6.11
CA LEU A 36 -1.66 1.73 6.28
C LEU A 36 -0.68 1.27 7.36
N THR A 37 0.61 1.29 7.04
CA THR A 37 1.69 0.88 7.96
C THR A 37 2.61 2.03 8.38
N ASP A 38 2.57 3.17 7.69
CA ASP A 38 3.31 4.36 8.08
C ASP A 38 2.77 4.95 9.41
N GLU A 39 3.64 5.03 10.41
CA GLU A 39 3.30 5.52 11.75
C GLU A 39 3.13 7.04 11.78
N LYS A 40 4.02 7.78 11.11
CA LYS A 40 4.16 9.23 11.31
C LYS A 40 3.00 10.03 10.73
N TYR A 41 2.57 9.69 9.52
CA TYR A 41 1.59 10.44 8.74
C TYR A 41 0.20 9.82 8.81
N PHE A 42 0.12 8.49 8.91
CA PHE A 42 -1.15 7.75 8.89
C PHE A 42 -1.55 7.12 10.22
N GLN A 43 -0.65 7.13 11.22
CA GLN A 43 -0.82 6.38 12.48
C GLN A 43 -1.11 4.90 12.22
N GLY A 44 -0.44 4.35 11.20
CA GLY A 44 -0.40 2.94 10.86
C GLY A 44 0.57 2.17 11.75
N ASN A 45 0.66 0.85 11.52
CA ASN A 45 1.65 -0.04 12.12
C ASN A 45 1.73 -1.31 11.26
N PHE A 46 2.94 -1.87 11.05
CA PHE A 46 3.12 -3.18 10.42
C PHE A 46 2.38 -4.32 11.14
N ASP A 47 2.21 -4.26 12.47
CA ASP A 47 1.42 -5.23 13.25
C ASP A 47 -0.05 -5.31 12.82
N PHE A 48 -0.57 -4.29 12.14
CA PHE A 48 -1.93 -4.30 11.61
C PHE A 48 -2.09 -5.28 10.45
N LEU A 49 -1.02 -5.57 9.69
CA LEU A 49 -1.06 -6.52 8.59
C LEU A 49 -1.43 -7.94 9.03
N PRO A 50 -0.72 -8.59 9.97
CA PRO A 50 -1.08 -9.94 10.43
C PRO A 50 -2.44 -9.96 11.14
N GLN A 51 -2.80 -8.88 11.86
CA GLN A 51 -4.11 -8.75 12.49
C GLN A 51 -5.25 -8.80 11.46
N VAL A 52 -5.16 -8.01 10.37
CA VAL A 52 -6.15 -8.06 9.29
C VAL A 52 -6.08 -9.38 8.53
N ARG A 53 -4.87 -9.83 8.17
CA ARG A 53 -4.65 -11.08 7.42
C ARG A 53 -5.29 -12.28 8.09
N GLY A 54 -5.23 -12.38 9.42
CA GLY A 54 -5.82 -13.48 10.18
C GLY A 54 -7.35 -13.53 10.14
N GLN A 55 -8.02 -12.47 9.68
CA GLN A 55 -9.48 -12.32 9.74
C GLN A 55 -10.16 -12.34 8.36
N VAL A 56 -9.37 -12.16 7.30
CA VAL A 56 -9.90 -11.96 5.94
C VAL A 56 -9.43 -13.07 5.00
N LYS A 57 -10.10 -13.23 3.85
CA LYS A 57 -9.66 -14.18 2.79
C LYS A 57 -9.06 -13.50 1.56
N GLN A 58 -9.37 -12.21 1.41
CA GLN A 58 -8.88 -11.32 0.36
C GLN A 58 -7.38 -11.08 0.50
N PRO A 59 -6.67 -10.74 -0.59
CA PRO A 59 -5.32 -10.20 -0.51
C PRO A 59 -5.23 -8.92 0.33
N VAL A 60 -4.18 -8.80 1.13
CA VAL A 60 -3.87 -7.62 1.95
C VAL A 60 -2.72 -6.83 1.32
N LEU A 61 -3.00 -5.58 0.96
CA LEU A 61 -2.02 -4.63 0.44
C LEU A 61 -1.37 -3.87 1.60
N CYS A 62 -0.04 -3.97 1.71
CA CYS A 62 0.76 -3.07 2.53
C CYS A 62 0.84 -1.70 1.85
N LYS A 63 0.17 -0.71 2.44
CA LYS A 63 0.15 0.66 1.92
C LYS A 63 1.09 1.53 2.74
N ASP A 64 2.28 1.70 2.19
CA ASP A 64 3.37 2.50 2.75
C ASP A 64 4.16 3.18 1.62
N PHE A 65 5.08 4.06 1.98
CA PHE A 65 6.06 4.65 1.08
C PHE A 65 7.28 3.72 0.96
N MET A 66 7.25 2.82 -0.01
CA MET A 66 8.35 1.90 -0.31
C MET A 66 9.49 2.65 -0.99
N VAL A 67 10.68 2.67 -0.38
CA VAL A 67 11.92 3.27 -0.91
C VAL A 67 13.12 2.32 -0.83
N ASP A 68 13.02 1.23 -0.06
CA ASP A 68 14.07 0.21 0.06
C ASP A 68 13.48 -1.21 0.01
N THR A 69 14.18 -2.13 -0.65
CA THR A 69 13.81 -3.55 -0.74
C THR A 69 13.59 -4.21 0.63
N TYR A 70 14.29 -3.74 1.68
CA TYR A 70 14.06 -4.15 3.06
C TYR A 70 12.59 -4.02 3.45
N GLN A 71 11.91 -2.94 3.06
CA GLN A 71 10.50 -2.72 3.38
C GLN A 71 9.58 -3.73 2.67
N VAL A 72 9.96 -4.21 1.49
CA VAL A 72 9.22 -5.26 0.77
C VAL A 72 9.34 -6.59 1.52
N TYR A 73 10.55 -6.96 1.95
CA TYR A 73 10.77 -8.14 2.78
C TYR A 73 10.03 -8.02 4.12
N LEU A 74 10.05 -6.84 4.74
CA LEU A 74 9.34 -6.56 5.98
C LEU A 74 7.82 -6.72 5.78
N ALA A 75 7.25 -6.13 4.73
CA ALA A 75 5.83 -6.29 4.42
C ALA A 75 5.46 -7.76 4.25
N ARG A 76 6.30 -8.55 3.57
CA ARG A 76 6.06 -9.99 3.43
C ARG A 76 6.18 -10.74 4.75
N HIS A 77 7.15 -10.39 5.59
CA HIS A 77 7.31 -10.96 6.93
C HIS A 77 6.03 -10.76 7.76
N TYR A 78 5.41 -9.59 7.64
CA TYR A 78 4.11 -9.26 8.24
C TYR A 78 2.89 -9.76 7.45
N SER A 79 3.09 -10.71 6.53
CA SER A 79 2.03 -11.40 5.78
C SER A 79 1.23 -10.52 4.80
N ALA A 80 1.82 -9.43 4.29
CA ALA A 80 1.25 -8.72 3.16
C ALA A 80 1.29 -9.60 1.89
N ASP A 81 0.25 -9.46 1.06
CA ASP A 81 0.14 -10.14 -0.24
C ASP A 81 0.53 -9.22 -1.40
N ALA A 82 0.54 -7.90 -1.17
CA ALA A 82 0.95 -6.91 -2.14
C ALA A 82 1.60 -5.68 -1.49
N VAL A 83 2.35 -4.91 -2.27
CA VAL A 83 2.93 -3.62 -1.88
C VAL A 83 2.51 -2.49 -2.82
N LEU A 84 2.54 -1.26 -2.32
CA LEU A 84 2.39 -0.03 -3.10
C LEU A 84 3.75 0.46 -3.59
N LEU A 85 3.90 0.70 -4.89
CA LEU A 85 5.07 1.38 -5.46
C LEU A 85 4.64 2.68 -6.14
N MET A 86 5.23 3.80 -5.75
CA MET A 86 4.80 5.14 -6.20
C MET A 86 5.82 5.75 -7.14
N LEU A 87 5.43 6.05 -8.39
CA LEU A 87 6.35 6.64 -9.37
C LEU A 87 6.67 8.12 -9.13
N SER A 88 5.91 8.78 -8.26
CA SER A 88 6.23 10.11 -7.73
C SER A 88 7.37 10.11 -6.70
N VAL A 89 7.71 8.94 -6.15
CA VAL A 89 8.77 8.73 -5.16
C VAL A 89 9.97 8.02 -5.79
N LEU A 90 9.71 7.04 -6.64
CA LEU A 90 10.72 6.14 -7.18
C LEU A 90 11.16 6.54 -8.60
N ASN A 91 12.46 6.46 -8.87
CA ASN A 91 12.96 6.41 -10.23
C ASN A 91 12.76 4.99 -10.85
N ASP A 92 13.03 4.84 -12.14
CA ASP A 92 12.81 3.58 -12.87
C ASP A 92 13.70 2.43 -12.37
N GLU A 93 14.91 2.71 -11.90
CA GLU A 93 15.84 1.69 -11.38
C GLU A 93 15.38 1.19 -10.00
N GLU A 94 15.03 2.12 -9.10
CA GLU A 94 14.49 1.81 -7.77
C GLU A 94 13.17 1.03 -7.87
N TYR A 95 12.26 1.46 -8.77
CA TYR A 95 11.02 0.75 -9.03
C TYR A 95 11.28 -0.70 -9.43
N LYS A 96 12.22 -0.94 -10.35
CA LYS A 96 12.56 -2.30 -10.80
C LYS A 96 13.16 -3.15 -9.69
N ALA A 97 14.05 -2.58 -8.87
CA ALA A 97 14.63 -3.31 -7.74
C ALA A 97 13.54 -3.75 -6.74
N LEU A 98 12.58 -2.87 -6.44
CA LEU A 98 11.45 -3.18 -5.56
C LEU A 98 10.47 -4.17 -6.20
N GLU A 99 10.22 -4.05 -7.50
CA GLU A 99 9.39 -4.96 -8.28
C GLU A 99 9.98 -6.38 -8.29
N GLU A 100 11.29 -6.51 -8.56
CA GLU A 100 12.00 -7.79 -8.54
C GLU A 100 11.92 -8.44 -7.15
N ALA A 101 12.13 -7.67 -6.08
CA ALA A 101 11.99 -8.15 -4.71
C ALA A 101 10.56 -8.65 -4.43
N ALA A 102 9.54 -7.87 -4.77
CA ALA A 102 8.14 -8.24 -4.56
C ALA A 102 7.75 -9.50 -5.35
N HIS A 103 8.12 -9.58 -6.62
CA HIS A 103 7.85 -10.75 -7.45
C HIS A 103 8.60 -12.00 -6.98
N SER A 104 9.83 -11.88 -6.48
CA SER A 104 10.57 -13.01 -5.89
C SER A 104 9.86 -13.62 -4.67
N LEU A 105 9.01 -12.84 -3.99
CA LEU A 105 8.20 -13.23 -2.84
C LEU A 105 6.76 -13.60 -3.21
N ASN A 106 6.45 -13.66 -4.51
CA ASN A 106 5.10 -13.87 -5.06
C ASN A 106 4.07 -12.82 -4.58
N MET A 107 4.51 -11.58 -4.38
CA MET A 107 3.63 -10.48 -4.00
C MET A 107 3.08 -9.76 -5.23
N GLY A 108 1.86 -9.23 -5.10
CA GLY A 108 1.31 -8.26 -6.04
C GLY A 108 1.92 -6.88 -5.87
N ILE A 109 1.77 -6.04 -6.89
CA ILE A 109 2.21 -4.65 -6.89
C ILE A 109 1.05 -3.79 -7.35
N LEU A 110 0.74 -2.74 -6.57
CA LEU A 110 -0.06 -1.62 -7.02
C LEU A 110 0.88 -0.47 -7.38
N THR A 111 0.98 -0.14 -8.67
CA THR A 111 1.82 0.96 -9.15
C THR A 111 1.01 2.24 -9.17
N GLU A 112 1.32 3.18 -8.28
CA GLU A 112 0.61 4.45 -8.17
C GLU A 112 1.26 5.54 -9.03
N VAL A 113 0.40 6.27 -9.75
CA VAL A 113 0.75 7.41 -10.60
C VAL A 113 -0.15 8.61 -10.28
N SER A 114 0.39 9.81 -10.44
CA SER A 114 -0.28 11.08 -10.11
C SER A 114 -0.34 12.07 -11.28
N ASN A 115 0.34 11.78 -12.39
CA ASN A 115 0.35 12.59 -13.60
C ASN A 115 0.59 11.73 -14.85
N GLU A 116 0.48 12.36 -16.03
CA GLU A 116 0.62 11.70 -17.33
C GLU A 116 2.02 11.14 -17.59
N GLU A 117 3.07 11.82 -17.13
CA GLU A 117 4.46 11.36 -17.26
C GLU A 117 4.68 10.05 -16.48
N GLU A 118 4.21 10.00 -15.24
CA GLU A 118 4.25 8.80 -14.39
C GLU A 118 3.43 7.66 -15.00
N LEU A 119 2.28 7.95 -15.63
CA LEU A 119 1.50 6.93 -16.34
C LEU A 119 2.29 6.32 -17.51
N HIS A 120 2.94 7.14 -18.33
CA HIS A 120 3.78 6.64 -19.42
C HIS A 120 4.96 5.81 -18.91
N ARG A 121 5.59 6.21 -17.79
CA ARG A 121 6.62 5.42 -17.12
C ARG A 121 6.07 4.07 -16.65
N ALA A 122 4.92 4.04 -15.98
CA ALA A 122 4.30 2.79 -15.52
C ALA A 122 4.03 1.81 -16.67
N VAL A 123 3.51 2.31 -17.79
CA VAL A 123 3.28 1.48 -19.00
C VAL A 123 4.59 0.93 -19.56
N LYS A 124 5.64 1.78 -19.66
CA LYS A 124 6.97 1.36 -20.14
C LYS A 124 7.63 0.32 -19.21
N LEU A 125 7.39 0.44 -17.91
CA LEU A 125 7.87 -0.50 -16.89
C LEU A 125 7.08 -1.82 -16.88
N GLY A 126 5.93 -1.89 -17.57
CA GLY A 126 5.12 -3.11 -17.64
C GLY A 126 4.23 -3.34 -16.42
N ALA A 127 3.90 -2.28 -15.68
CA ALA A 127 3.02 -2.37 -14.51
C ALA A 127 1.65 -2.97 -14.89
N ARG A 128 1.26 -4.05 -14.21
CA ARG A 128 -0.01 -4.77 -14.48
C ARG A 128 -1.23 -4.14 -13.83
N VAL A 129 -1.03 -3.50 -12.68
CA VAL A 129 -2.08 -2.80 -11.93
C VAL A 129 -1.60 -1.39 -11.68
N ILE A 130 -2.22 -0.43 -12.37
CA ILE A 130 -1.90 0.99 -12.26
C ILE A 130 -3.01 1.70 -11.49
N GLY A 131 -2.68 2.27 -10.34
CA GLY A 131 -3.56 3.10 -9.53
C GLY A 131 -3.38 4.58 -9.85
N ILE A 132 -4.43 5.24 -10.33
CA ILE A 132 -4.41 6.69 -10.58
C ILE A 132 -4.81 7.41 -9.29
N ASN A 133 -3.86 8.10 -8.67
CA ASN A 133 -4.12 8.90 -7.48
C ASN A 133 -4.58 10.31 -7.87
N ASN A 134 -5.88 10.56 -7.72
CA ASN A 134 -6.49 11.87 -8.01
C ASN A 134 -6.15 12.96 -6.98
N ARG A 135 -5.28 12.69 -5.99
CA ARG A 135 -4.81 13.67 -5.01
C ARG A 135 -3.33 13.96 -5.25
N ASN A 136 -3.01 15.22 -5.46
CA ASN A 136 -1.62 15.66 -5.53
C ASN A 136 -1.02 15.68 -4.13
N LEU A 137 -0.01 14.85 -3.87
CA LEU A 137 0.69 14.81 -2.59
C LEU A 137 1.72 15.94 -2.44
N ARG A 138 2.02 16.69 -3.51
CA ARG A 138 3.02 17.77 -3.52
C ARG A 138 2.53 19.07 -2.85
N ASP A 139 1.23 19.20 -2.62
CA ASP A 139 0.59 20.40 -2.08
C ASP A 139 0.22 20.26 -0.58
N LEU A 140 0.84 19.31 0.14
CA LEU A 140 0.58 19.01 1.55
C LEU A 140 1.63 19.59 2.50
#